data_AF-A0A4Y7KCU7-F1
#
_entry.id   AF-A0A4Y7KCU7-F1
#
_cell.length_a   1.000
_cell.length_b   1.000
_cell.length_c   1.000
_cell.angle_alpha   90.00
_cell.angle_beta   90.00
_cell.angle_gamma   90.00
#
_symmetry.space_group_name_H-M   'P 1'
#
loop_
_entity.id
_entity.type
_entity.pdbx_description
1 polymer ?
#
loop_
_entity_poly.entity_id
_entity_poly.type
_entity_poly.pdbx_seq_one_letter_code
_entity_poly.pdbx_strand_id
1 'polypeptide(L)' 'MEYEGEEGWKTPIRDENQIRLNLKCPPPPPKKNKPINYGAKREPPKNGYYQPPDLELLFVTPPLSS' A
#
# COMPACT_ATOMS: atom_id res chain seq x y z
N MET A 1 7.90 -49.24 14.59
CA MET A 1 7.61 -48.15 13.64
C MET A 1 7.61 -46.89 14.48
N GLU A 2 8.81 -46.33 14.71
CA GLU A 2 8.95 -45.06 15.44
C GLU A 2 8.67 -43.93 14.45
N TYR A 3 7.75 -43.04 14.84
CA TYR A 3 7.42 -41.84 14.08
C TYR A 3 8.48 -40.77 14.38
N GLU A 4 9.49 -40.63 13.52
CA GLU A 4 10.27 -39.39 13.46
C GLU A 4 9.56 -38.41 12.54
N GLY A 5 8.76 -37.53 13.13
CA GLY A 5 7.91 -36.64 12.36
C GLY A 5 7.56 -35.34 13.07
N GLU A 6 8.42 -34.79 13.92
CA GLU A 6 8.21 -33.45 14.49
C GLU A 6 9.51 -32.66 14.68
N GLU A 7 10.30 -32.55 13.62
CA GLU A 7 11.17 -31.37 13.49
C GLU A 7 10.54 -30.41 12.49
N GLY A 8 9.47 -29.76 12.94
CA GLY A 8 8.89 -28.63 12.23
C GLY A 8 9.89 -27.49 12.06
N TRP A 9 9.54 -26.52 11.23
CA TRP A 9 10.37 -25.34 10.97
C TRP A 9 10.50 -24.52 12.26
N LYS A 10 11.71 -24.45 12.83
CA LYS A 10 12.02 -23.67 14.03
C LYS A 10 12.75 -22.38 13.65
N THR A 11 12.42 -21.29 14.33
CA THR A 11 13.18 -20.03 14.22
C THR A 11 14.60 -20.22 14.77
N PRO A 12 15.66 -19.85 14.02
CA PRO A 12 17.04 -19.96 14.50
C PRO A 12 17.28 -19.14 15.78
N ILE A 13 17.75 -19.79 16.85
CA ILE A 13 17.90 -19.20 18.19
C ILE A 13 19.30 -18.61 18.47
N ARG A 14 20.25 -18.76 17.55
CA ARG A 14 21.60 -18.21 17.74
C ARG A 14 21.56 -16.69 17.68
N ASP A 15 22.36 -16.04 18.54
CA ASP A 15 22.39 -14.57 18.65
C ASP A 15 22.72 -13.86 17.33
N GLU A 16 23.52 -14.50 16.47
CA GLU A 16 23.86 -13.99 15.13
C GLU A 16 22.63 -13.89 14.19
N ASN A 17 21.61 -14.71 14.43
CA ASN A 17 20.36 -14.75 13.66
C ASN A 17 19.22 -13.94 14.30
N GLN A 18 19.41 -13.44 15.53
CA GLN A 18 18.40 -12.65 16.23
C GLN A 18 18.48 -11.19 15.81
N ILE A 19 17.31 -10.56 15.56
CA ILE A 19 17.25 -9.13 15.27
C ILE A 19 17.70 -8.36 16.51
N ARG A 20 18.65 -7.45 16.35
CA ARG A 20 19.18 -6.64 17.47
C ARG A 20 18.04 -5.86 18.14
N LEU A 21 17.83 -6.11 19.43
CA LEU A 21 16.79 -5.47 20.23
C LEU A 21 17.08 -4.00 20.60
N ASN A 22 18.27 -3.49 20.27
CA ASN A 22 18.64 -2.08 20.48
C ASN A 22 18.00 -1.15 19.43
N LEU A 23 16.68 -1.27 19.28
CA LEU A 23 15.88 -0.28 18.57
C LEU A 23 15.60 0.84 19.56
N LYS A 24 16.54 1.77 19.70
CA LYS A 24 16.21 3.06 20.33
C LYS A 24 15.17 3.71 19.41
N CYS A 25 13.89 3.58 19.78
CA CYS A 25 12.82 4.15 19.00
C CYS A 25 13.12 5.64 18.80
N PRO A 26 13.01 6.16 17.56
CA PRO A 26 13.14 7.59 17.36
C PRO A 26 12.09 8.31 18.23
N PRO A 27 12.41 9.52 18.73
CA PRO A 27 11.44 10.29 19.48
C PRO A 27 10.16 10.50 18.64
N PRO A 28 8.99 10.58 19.29
CA PRO A 28 7.74 10.77 18.57
C PRO A 28 7.78 12.07 17.75
N PRO A 29 7.12 12.11 16.58
CA PRO A 29 7.03 13.35 15.81
C PRO A 29 6.35 14.45 16.63
N PRO A 30 6.75 15.72 16.45
CA PRO A 30 6.14 16.83 17.17
C PRO A 30 4.65 16.93 16.85
N LYS A 31 3.83 17.24 17.86
CA LYS A 31 2.40 17.50 17.67
C LYS A 31 2.25 18.65 16.67
N LYS A 32 1.48 18.43 15.60
CA LYS A 32 1.15 19.51 14.66
C LYS A 32 0.15 20.45 15.34
N ASN A 33 0.58 21.68 15.64
CA ASN A 33 -0.27 22.75 16.20
C ASN A 33 -1.26 23.35 15.19
N LYS A 34 -1.32 22.81 13.98
CA LYS A 34 -2.26 23.26 12.96
C LYS A 34 -3.31 22.17 12.78
N PRO A 35 -4.60 22.49 12.73
CA PRO A 35 -5.54 21.58 12.14
C PRO A 35 -5.09 21.42 10.68
N ILE A 36 -4.40 20.31 10.38
CA ILE A 36 -4.58 19.73 9.06
C ILE A 36 -6.08 19.60 8.94
N ASN A 37 -6.63 20.08 7.83
CA ASN A 37 -8.06 20.07 7.53
C ASN A 37 -8.59 18.62 7.41
N TYR A 38 -8.43 17.81 8.44
CA TYR A 38 -8.99 16.48 8.63
C TYR A 38 -10.51 16.53 8.76
N GLY A 39 -11.11 17.73 8.80
CA GLY A 39 -12.56 17.95 8.92
C GLY A 39 -13.15 18.93 7.91
N ALA A 40 -12.35 19.64 7.10
CA ALA A 40 -12.93 20.38 5.99
C ALA A 40 -13.27 19.35 4.91
N LYS A 41 -14.54 18.93 4.85
CA LYS A 41 -15.07 18.16 3.73
C LYS A 41 -14.72 18.94 2.47
N ARG A 42 -13.71 18.48 1.74
CA ARG A 42 -13.42 19.01 0.41
C ARG A 42 -14.66 18.75 -0.41
N GLU A 43 -15.22 19.80 -1.00
CA GLU A 43 -16.30 19.63 -1.96
C GLU A 43 -15.82 18.73 -3.10
N PRO A 44 -16.69 17.83 -3.61
CA PRO A 44 -16.33 17.05 -4.78
C PRO A 44 -15.96 17.99 -5.95
N PRO A 45 -15.02 17.59 -6.83
CA PRO A 45 -14.72 18.34 -8.03
C PRO A 45 -16.01 18.59 -8.83
N LYS A 46 -16.19 19.82 -9.30
CA LYS A 46 -17.38 20.24 -10.07
C LYS A 46 -17.64 19.36 -11.30
N ASN A 47 -16.58 18.77 -11.85
CA ASN A 47 -16.62 17.99 -13.09
C ASN A 47 -16.56 16.47 -12.84
N GLY A 48 -16.81 16.03 -11.60
CA GLY A 48 -16.65 14.64 -11.20
C GLY A 48 -15.18 14.27 -10.95
N TYR A 49 -14.96 13.15 -10.25
CA TYR A 49 -13.62 12.64 -9.94
C TYR A 49 -13.00 11.86 -11.11
N TYR A 50 -13.83 11.28 -11.96
CA TYR A 50 -13.44 10.52 -13.12
C TYR A 50 -14.17 11.05 -14.33
N GLN A 51 -13.40 11.42 -15.35
CA GLN A 51 -13.91 11.84 -16.65
C GLN A 51 -13.45 10.77 -17.64
N PRO A 52 -14.25 9.70 -17.88
CA PRO A 52 -13.86 8.69 -18.83
C PRO A 52 -13.68 9.32 -20.21
N PRO A 53 -12.70 8.85 -21.00
CA PRO A 53 -12.68 9.14 -22.42
C PRO A 53 -13.96 8.60 -23.07
N ASP A 54 -14.37 9.21 -24.18
CA ASP A 54 -15.48 8.71 -24.98
C ASP A 54 -15.14 7.30 -25.51
N LEU A 55 -15.96 6.31 -25.13
CA LEU A 55 -15.74 4.92 -25.51
C LEU A 55 -15.91 4.71 -27.01
N GLU A 56 -16.75 5.52 -27.66
CA GLU A 56 -16.98 5.40 -29.10
C GLU A 56 -15.69 5.70 -29.89
N LEU A 57 -14.82 6.58 -29.38
CA LEU A 57 -13.51 6.87 -29.96
C LEU A 57 -12.58 5.65 -29.95
N LEU A 58 -12.78 4.70 -29.04
CA LEU A 58 -11.97 3.47 -28.98
C LEU A 58 -12.29 2.51 -30.13
N PHE A 59 -13.49 2.62 -30.70
CA PHE A 59 -13.99 1.74 -31.76
C PHE A 59 -14.01 2.39 -33.14
N VAL A 60 -13.56 3.64 -33.28
CA VAL A 60 -13.43 4.29 -34.59
C VAL A 60 -12.29 3.62 -35.35
N THR A 61 -12.65 2.65 -36.19
CA THR A 61 -11.77 2.13 -37.23
C THR A 61 -11.87 3.04 -38.45
N PRO A 62 -10.76 3.61 -38.95
CA PRO A 62 -10.79 4.31 -40.23
C PRO A 62 -11.20 3.29 -41.31
N PRO A 63 -11.96 3.71 -42.35
CA PRO A 63 -12.29 2.82 -43.45
C PRO A 63 -10.99 2.29 -44.05
N LEU A 64 -10.91 0.97 -44.24
CA LEU A 64 -9.84 0.34 -45.00
C LEU A 64 -9.91 0.93 -46.42
N SER A 65 -8.94 1.76 -46.77
CA SER A 65 -8.82 2.31 -48.12
C SER A 65 -8.65 1.14 -49.09
N SER A 66 -9.62 0.99 -50.00
CA SER A 66 -9.54 0.05 -51.13
C SER A 66 -8.56 0.52 -52.19
#